data_AF-A0A257PY49-F1
#
_entry.id   AF-A0A257PY49-F1
#
_cell.length_a   1.000
_cell.length_b   1.000
_cell.length_c   1.000
_cell.angle_alpha   90.00
_cell.angle_beta   90.00
_cell.angle_gamma   90.00
#
_symmetry.space_group_name_H-M   'P 1'
#
loop_
_entity.id
_entity.type
_entity.pdbx_description
1 polymer ?
#
loop_
_entity_poly.entity_id
_entity_poly.type
_entity_poly.pdbx_seq_one_letter_code
_entity_poly.pdbx_strand_id
1 'polypeptide(L)'
;MNRRCIRSTLRSLLLTGLLLAALPFAVSGGMSGQWSAVPSAQAREMPQQSSAPGAIPVVAAADLPVQARDVLRRIEQGGPFEGYKDGVVFGNYERLLPSKHRGFYREYTVPTPGARNRGARRIVCGGAKHHPEVCYYTNDHYASFRRIAK
;
A
#
# COMPACT_ATOMS: atom_id res chain seq x y z
N MET A 1 -7.11 -32.76 -38.27
CA MET A 1 -6.38 -33.92 -37.72
C MET A 1 -6.41 -33.83 -36.20
N ASN A 2 -6.98 -34.84 -35.55
CA ASN A 2 -7.33 -34.89 -34.13
C ASN A 2 -6.20 -35.43 -33.25
N ARG A 3 -6.00 -34.85 -32.05
CA ARG A 3 -5.64 -35.58 -30.79
C ARG A 3 -6.24 -34.77 -29.61
N ARG A 4 -7.51 -35.01 -29.24
CA ARG A 4 -8.00 -35.83 -28.09
C ARG A 4 -7.12 -35.71 -26.84
N CYS A 5 -7.55 -35.01 -25.78
CA CYS A 5 -8.49 -35.40 -24.71
C CYS A 5 -7.93 -36.46 -23.76
N ILE A 6 -7.51 -36.05 -22.55
CA ILE A 6 -7.50 -36.91 -21.36
C ILE A 6 -7.98 -36.05 -20.18
N ARG A 7 -9.25 -36.24 -19.84
CA ARG A 7 -9.83 -35.90 -18.52
C ARG A 7 -9.40 -37.02 -17.57
N SER A 8 -8.83 -36.69 -16.42
CA SER A 8 -8.59 -37.63 -15.33
C SER A 8 -9.62 -37.38 -14.23
N THR A 9 -10.46 -38.37 -13.98
CA THR A 9 -11.41 -38.51 -12.87
C THR A 9 -10.90 -39.58 -11.92
N LEU A 10 -11.04 -39.40 -10.60
CA LEU A 10 -11.36 -40.38 -9.54
C LEU A 10 -11.05 -39.69 -8.18
N ARG A 11 -11.97 -39.31 -7.28
CA ARG A 11 -12.90 -40.06 -6.39
C ARG A 11 -12.26 -41.09 -5.45
N SER A 12 -12.41 -40.80 -4.13
CA SER A 12 -12.61 -41.68 -2.95
C SER A 12 -11.68 -41.27 -1.80
N LEU A 13 -12.17 -40.72 -0.67
CA LEU A 13 -13.02 -41.24 0.43
C LEU A 13 -12.21 -41.80 1.61
N LEU A 14 -12.45 -41.19 2.77
CA LEU A 14 -12.38 -41.70 4.14
C LEU A 14 -10.99 -42.00 4.73
N LEU A 15 -10.67 -41.36 5.87
CA LEU A 15 -10.81 -42.01 7.18
C LEU A 15 -10.43 -41.05 8.32
N THR A 16 -11.27 -41.10 9.33
CA THR A 16 -11.25 -40.49 10.66
C THR A 16 -9.97 -40.78 11.46
N GLY A 17 -9.49 -39.78 12.19
CA GLY A 17 -8.45 -39.92 13.22
C GLY A 17 -8.68 -38.93 14.37
N LEU A 18 -9.61 -39.25 15.24
CA LEU A 18 -9.83 -38.61 16.54
C LEU A 18 -8.82 -39.22 17.53
N LEU A 19 -7.98 -38.40 18.15
CA LEU A 19 -7.24 -38.79 19.37
C LEU A 19 -7.21 -37.60 20.33
N LEU A 20 -8.04 -37.70 21.36
CA LEU A 20 -8.00 -36.89 22.57
C LEU A 20 -6.70 -37.19 23.33
N ALA A 21 -6.00 -36.13 23.75
CA ALA A 21 -5.15 -36.17 24.93
C ALA A 21 -5.42 -34.91 25.75
N ALA A 22 -6.29 -35.03 26.75
CA ALA A 22 -6.34 -34.11 27.87
C ALA A 22 -5.26 -34.52 28.87
N LEU A 23 -4.56 -33.56 29.49
CA LEU A 23 -4.33 -33.49 30.93
C LEU A 23 -3.83 -32.08 31.32
N PRO A 24 -4.15 -31.58 32.52
CA PRO A 24 -4.11 -30.17 32.89
C PRO A 24 -2.81 -29.78 33.61
N PHE A 25 -2.37 -28.54 33.46
CA PHE A 25 -1.46 -27.91 34.43
C PHE A 25 -2.03 -26.56 34.84
N ALA A 26 -2.68 -26.56 36.00
CA ALA A 26 -2.96 -25.35 36.76
C ALA A 26 -1.74 -25.06 37.64
N VAL A 27 -1.07 -23.93 37.38
CA VAL A 27 -0.20 -23.27 38.36
C VAL A 27 -0.72 -21.84 38.51
N SER A 28 -1.39 -21.61 39.65
CA SER A 28 -1.58 -20.28 40.21
C SER A 28 -0.23 -19.79 40.74
N GLY A 29 0.26 -18.69 40.18
CA GLY A 29 1.37 -17.92 40.72
C GLY A 29 1.09 -16.44 40.51
N GLY A 30 0.62 -15.78 41.57
CA GLY A 30 0.43 -14.33 41.57
C GLY A 30 1.78 -13.63 41.56
N MET A 31 1.97 -12.72 40.62
CA MET A 31 3.02 -11.70 40.68
C MET A 31 2.38 -10.31 40.72
N SER A 32 2.28 -9.80 41.94
CA SER A 32 2.01 -8.41 42.27
C SER A 32 3.20 -7.56 41.82
N GLY A 33 3.21 -7.16 40.55
CA GLY A 33 4.23 -6.30 39.94
C GLY A 33 3.75 -4.86 39.79
N GLN A 34 3.81 -4.10 40.87
CA GLN A 34 4.15 -2.67 40.97
C GLN A 34 4.08 -1.88 39.65
N TRP A 35 3.00 -1.13 39.43
CA TRP A 35 2.89 -0.21 38.30
C TRP A 35 3.57 1.12 38.66
N SER A 36 4.81 1.31 38.22
CA SER A 36 5.45 2.62 38.20
C SER A 36 4.75 3.50 37.17
N ALA A 37 4.08 4.56 37.64
CA ALA A 37 3.52 5.60 36.78
C ALA A 37 4.67 6.32 36.07
N VAL A 38 4.80 6.05 34.76
CA VAL A 38 5.69 6.83 33.89
C VAL A 38 4.98 8.17 33.60
N PRO A 39 5.62 9.33 33.83
CA PRO A 39 5.02 10.61 33.46
C PRO A 39 4.75 10.61 31.96
N SER A 40 3.51 10.92 31.59
CA SER A 40 3.05 11.01 30.22
C SER A 40 3.91 12.00 29.45
N ALA A 41 4.84 11.47 28.64
CA ALA A 41 5.43 12.24 27.56
C ALA A 41 4.26 12.69 26.68
N GLN A 42 3.98 13.99 26.65
CA GLN A 42 3.11 14.56 25.63
C GLN A 42 3.75 14.24 24.27
N ALA A 43 3.30 13.14 23.67
CA ALA A 43 3.49 12.88 22.27
C ALA A 43 2.95 14.12 21.55
N ARG A 44 3.87 14.85 20.92
CA ARG A 44 3.56 15.98 20.06
C ARG A 44 2.57 15.46 19.02
N GLU A 45 1.28 15.74 19.23
CA GLU A 45 0.23 15.41 18.29
C GLU A 45 0.59 16.08 16.97
N MET A 46 1.11 15.26 16.04
CA MET A 46 1.16 15.66 14.66
C MET A 46 -0.27 16.01 14.26
N PRO A 47 -0.51 17.15 13.60
CA PRO A 47 -1.86 17.54 13.23
C PRO A 47 -2.41 16.48 12.29
N GLN A 48 -3.19 15.56 12.85
CA GLN A 48 -3.95 14.59 12.09
C GLN A 48 -5.13 15.38 11.54
N GLN A 49 -4.89 16.05 10.40
CA GLN A 49 -5.87 16.82 9.66
C GLN A 49 -7.12 15.94 9.52
N SER A 50 -8.15 16.32 10.26
CA SER A 50 -9.39 15.58 10.41
C SER A 50 -10.13 15.63 9.07
N SER A 51 -9.78 14.69 8.20
CA SER A 51 -10.43 14.48 6.92
C SER A 51 -11.80 13.85 7.22
N ALA A 52 -12.87 14.31 6.55
CA ALA A 52 -14.16 13.64 6.63
C ALA A 52 -14.00 12.12 6.36
N PRO A 53 -14.79 11.24 7.00
CA PRO A 53 -14.71 9.80 6.75
C PRO A 53 -14.79 9.50 5.25
N GLY A 54 -13.73 8.90 4.70
CA GLY A 54 -13.62 8.59 3.27
C GLY A 54 -12.94 9.65 2.39
N ALA A 55 -12.52 10.79 2.93
CA ALA A 55 -11.72 11.77 2.19
C ALA A 55 -10.23 11.39 2.23
N ILE A 56 -9.59 11.34 1.05
CA ILE A 56 -8.15 11.11 0.92
C ILE A 56 -7.41 12.35 1.48
N PRO A 57 -6.49 12.18 2.44
CA PRO A 57 -5.72 13.30 3.00
C PRO A 57 -4.95 14.07 1.91
N VAL A 58 -4.67 15.34 2.15
CA VAL A 58 -3.96 16.20 1.18
C VAL A 58 -2.51 16.42 1.62
N VAL A 59 -1.60 16.60 0.65
CA VAL A 59 -0.21 17.00 0.86
C VAL A 59 0.15 18.09 -0.14
N ALA A 60 0.77 19.18 0.31
CA ALA A 60 1.33 20.15 -0.62
C ALA A 60 2.53 19.54 -1.34
N ALA A 61 2.70 19.85 -2.63
CA ALA A 61 3.85 19.36 -3.40
C ALA A 61 5.20 19.75 -2.77
N ALA A 62 5.26 20.91 -2.10
CA ALA A 62 6.44 21.39 -1.39
C ALA A 62 6.83 20.50 -0.19
N ASP A 63 5.87 19.85 0.45
CA ASP A 63 6.06 19.00 1.64
C ASP A 63 6.43 17.56 1.30
N LEU A 64 6.47 17.22 0.00
CA LEU A 64 6.91 15.90 -0.45
C LEU A 64 8.43 15.75 -0.31
N PRO A 65 8.93 14.50 -0.13
CA PRO A 65 10.35 14.24 -0.25
C PRO A 65 10.91 14.76 -1.57
N VAL A 66 12.16 15.25 -1.57
CA VAL A 66 12.81 15.83 -2.76
C VAL A 66 12.71 14.89 -3.97
N GLN A 67 12.91 13.58 -3.75
CA GLN A 67 12.84 12.56 -4.81
C GLN A 67 11.43 12.49 -5.43
N ALA A 68 10.36 12.68 -4.64
CA ALA A 68 8.99 12.70 -5.14
C ALA A 68 8.71 13.96 -5.95
N ARG A 69 9.25 15.11 -5.53
CA ARG A 69 9.13 16.38 -6.27
C ARG A 69 9.81 16.31 -7.64
N ASP A 70 10.97 15.68 -7.72
CA ASP A 70 11.67 15.48 -9.00
C ASP A 70 10.91 14.55 -9.94
N VAL A 71 10.35 13.46 -9.41
CA VAL A 71 9.47 12.56 -10.18
C VAL A 71 8.22 13.29 -10.66
N LEU A 72 7.59 14.11 -9.82
CA LEU A 72 6.42 14.91 -10.20
C LEU A 72 6.73 15.84 -11.38
N ARG A 73 7.87 16.53 -11.33
CA ARG A 73 8.34 17.39 -12.43
C ARG A 73 8.52 16.61 -13.73
N ARG A 74 9.13 15.42 -13.68
CA ARG A 74 9.29 14.54 -14.86
C ARG A 74 7.96 14.05 -15.41
N ILE A 75 6.99 13.72 -14.54
CA ILE A 75 5.64 13.33 -14.97
C ILE A 75 4.97 14.47 -15.73
N GLU A 76 5.07 15.70 -15.24
CA GLU A 76 4.52 16.88 -15.91
C GLU A 76 5.18 17.13 -17.27
N GLN A 77 6.46 16.82 -17.41
CA GLN A 77 7.23 16.92 -18.65
C GLN A 77 7.06 15.72 -19.60
N GLY A 78 6.42 14.64 -19.13
CA GLY A 78 6.23 13.41 -19.92
C GLY A 78 7.40 12.44 -19.93
N GLY A 79 8.37 12.58 -19.04
CA GLY A 79 9.55 11.72 -18.94
C GLY A 79 10.87 12.44 -19.26
N PRO A 80 11.98 11.69 -19.40
CA PRO A 80 12.09 10.23 -19.36
C PRO A 80 11.85 9.65 -17.96
N PHE A 81 11.50 8.36 -17.88
CA PHE A 81 11.33 7.64 -16.61
C PHE A 81 12.39 6.55 -16.47
N GLU A 82 12.96 6.43 -15.28
CA GLU A 82 14.07 5.52 -14.99
C GLU A 82 13.60 4.12 -14.60
N GLY A 83 12.43 4.01 -13.94
CA GLY A 83 11.91 2.74 -13.47
C GLY A 83 11.24 1.93 -14.59
N TYR A 84 11.57 0.64 -14.68
CA TYR A 84 10.97 -0.30 -15.66
C TYR A 84 9.43 -0.33 -15.66
N LYS A 85 8.80 -0.04 -14.51
CA LYS A 85 7.32 0.00 -14.39
C LYS A 85 6.76 1.42 -14.38
N ASP A 86 7.56 2.44 -14.63
CA ASP A 86 7.07 3.81 -14.58
C ASP A 86 6.17 4.09 -15.78
N GLY A 87 5.00 4.69 -15.55
CA GLY A 87 3.99 4.99 -16.56
C GLY A 87 3.06 3.82 -16.93
N VAL A 88 3.25 2.64 -16.31
CA VAL A 88 2.30 1.53 -16.49
C VAL A 88 0.98 1.81 -15.79
N VAL A 89 -0.09 1.14 -16.23
CA VAL A 89 -1.43 1.33 -15.67
C VAL A 89 -1.49 0.84 -14.23
N PHE A 90 -1.97 1.69 -13.34
CA PHE A 90 -2.33 1.33 -11.97
C PHE A 90 -3.79 0.89 -11.92
N GLY A 91 -4.05 -0.31 -11.39
CA GLY A 91 -5.36 -0.96 -11.45
C GLY A 91 -6.39 -0.42 -10.46
N ASN A 92 -5.96 0.16 -9.33
CA ASN A 92 -6.83 0.59 -8.24
C ASN A 92 -7.80 -0.52 -7.76
N TYR A 93 -7.30 -1.75 -7.56
CA TYR A 93 -8.12 -2.92 -7.21
C TYR A 93 -8.70 -2.83 -5.81
N GLU A 94 -7.95 -2.23 -4.89
CA GLU A 94 -8.31 -1.97 -3.49
C GLU A 94 -9.24 -0.75 -3.35
N ARG A 95 -9.46 0.00 -4.44
CA ARG A 95 -10.38 1.15 -4.52
C ARG A 95 -10.09 2.25 -3.50
N LEU A 96 -8.81 2.46 -3.17
CA LEU A 96 -8.35 3.54 -2.30
C LEU A 96 -8.35 4.91 -3.02
N LEU A 97 -8.33 4.91 -4.35
CA LEU A 97 -8.52 6.10 -5.18
C LEU A 97 -9.94 6.13 -5.77
N PRO A 98 -10.45 7.31 -6.18
CA PRO A 98 -11.76 7.41 -6.82
C PRO A 98 -11.93 6.45 -8.01
N SER A 99 -13.13 5.89 -8.17
CA SER A 99 -13.42 5.00 -9.29
C SER A 99 -13.41 5.76 -10.61
N LYS A 100 -12.61 5.27 -11.57
CA LYS A 100 -12.42 5.85 -12.91
C LYS A 100 -12.32 4.74 -13.96
N HIS A 101 -12.41 5.09 -15.23
CA HIS A 101 -12.26 4.10 -16.31
C HIS A 101 -10.89 3.40 -16.26
N ARG A 102 -10.79 2.19 -16.81
CA ARG A 102 -9.52 1.45 -16.89
C ARG A 102 -8.46 2.29 -17.61
N GLY A 103 -7.23 2.28 -17.10
CA GLY A 103 -6.12 3.03 -17.69
C GLY A 103 -6.08 4.52 -17.34
N PHE A 104 -7.02 5.02 -16.53
CA PHE A 104 -7.01 6.38 -16.01
C PHE A 104 -5.78 6.64 -15.13
N TYR A 105 -5.41 5.70 -14.27
CA TYR A 105 -4.30 5.83 -13.35
C TYR A 105 -3.01 5.18 -13.87
N ARG A 106 -1.87 5.81 -13.58
CA ARG A 106 -0.52 5.32 -13.86
C ARG A 106 0.40 5.48 -12.67
N GLU A 107 1.28 4.51 -12.47
CA GLU A 107 2.23 4.52 -11.35
C GLU A 107 3.65 4.94 -11.78
N TYR A 108 4.36 5.58 -10.85
CA TYR A 108 5.72 6.04 -11.02
C TYR A 108 6.52 5.78 -9.75
N THR A 109 7.75 5.29 -9.91
CA THR A 109 8.66 4.99 -8.80
C THR A 109 9.19 6.29 -8.21
N VAL A 110 9.13 6.40 -6.88
CA VAL A 110 9.88 7.43 -6.15
C VAL A 110 11.10 6.76 -5.51
N PRO A 111 12.33 7.15 -5.88
CA PRO A 111 13.53 6.59 -5.29
C PRO A 111 13.58 6.80 -3.77
N THR A 112 13.93 5.74 -3.04
CA THR A 112 14.26 5.84 -1.61
C THR A 112 15.79 5.82 -1.48
N PRO A 113 16.42 6.87 -0.94
CA PRO A 113 17.87 6.90 -0.72
C PRO A 113 18.35 5.67 0.05
N GLY A 114 19.43 5.05 -0.42
CA GLY A 114 20.03 3.87 0.20
C GLY A 114 19.27 2.54 -0.03
N ALA A 115 18.11 2.56 -0.68
CA ALA A 115 17.41 1.33 -1.03
C ALA A 115 18.13 0.60 -2.17
N ARG A 116 18.36 -0.72 -1.99
CA ARG A 116 18.89 -1.60 -3.04
C ARG A 116 17.83 -2.06 -4.04
N ASN A 117 16.57 -1.74 -3.76
CA ASN A 117 15.41 -2.07 -4.58
C ASN A 117 14.58 -0.80 -4.84
N ARG A 118 13.45 -0.93 -5.54
CA ARG A 118 12.56 0.20 -5.88
C ARG A 118 11.90 0.88 -4.67
N GLY A 119 12.03 0.34 -3.45
CA GLY A 119 11.38 0.85 -2.25
C GLY A 119 9.84 0.78 -2.31
N ALA A 120 9.19 1.36 -1.30
CA ALA A 120 7.72 1.40 -1.16
C ALA A 120 7.07 2.68 -1.71
N ARG A 121 7.86 3.71 -2.02
CA ARG A 121 7.33 5.05 -2.37
C ARG A 121 6.92 5.11 -3.83
N ARG A 122 5.73 5.64 -4.11
CA ARG A 122 5.20 5.81 -5.48
C ARG A 122 4.42 7.11 -5.60
N ILE A 123 4.36 7.60 -6.83
CA ILE A 123 3.34 8.58 -7.25
C ILE A 123 2.39 7.86 -8.20
N VAL A 124 1.09 8.05 -8.00
CA VAL A 124 0.04 7.58 -8.91
C VAL A 124 -0.67 8.80 -9.47
N CYS A 125 -0.61 8.99 -10.79
CA CYS A 125 -1.27 10.11 -11.46
C CYS A 125 -2.42 9.62 -12.34
N GLY A 126 -3.49 10.42 -12.39
CA GLY A 126 -4.71 10.17 -13.14
C GLY A 126 -4.90 11.17 -14.29
N GLY A 127 -5.56 10.73 -15.35
CA GLY A 127 -5.91 11.55 -16.51
C GLY A 127 -4.95 11.37 -17.69
N ALA A 128 -4.63 12.46 -18.37
CA ALA A 128 -3.70 12.44 -19.50
C ALA A 128 -2.29 11.97 -19.08
N LYS A 129 -1.59 11.28 -20.00
CA LYS A 129 -0.21 10.78 -19.76
C LYS A 129 0.78 11.92 -19.50
N HIS A 130 0.61 13.00 -20.24
CA HIS A 130 1.35 14.25 -20.11
C HIS A 130 0.40 15.26 -19.49
N HIS A 131 0.83 15.97 -18.45
CA HIS A 131 -0.03 16.87 -17.67
C HIS A 131 -1.23 16.15 -17.00
N PRO A 132 -0.98 15.30 -15.99
CA PRO A 132 -2.06 14.62 -15.29
C PRO A 132 -2.97 15.60 -14.55
N GLU A 133 -4.24 15.24 -14.46
CA GLU A 133 -5.29 16.01 -13.78
C GLU A 133 -5.12 15.97 -12.25
N VAL A 134 -4.70 14.82 -11.73
CA VAL A 134 -4.55 14.57 -10.31
C VAL A 134 -3.37 13.64 -10.06
N CYS A 135 -2.66 13.85 -8.97
CA CYS A 135 -1.62 12.93 -8.51
C CYS A 135 -1.78 12.62 -7.02
N TYR A 136 -1.38 11.40 -6.66
CA TYR A 136 -1.41 10.87 -5.31
C TYR A 136 -0.04 10.33 -4.95
N TYR A 137 0.36 10.52 -3.71
CA TYR A 137 1.58 9.99 -3.14
C TYR A 137 1.28 8.86 -2.16
N THR A 138 2.05 7.78 -2.23
CA THR A 138 2.08 6.69 -1.25
C THR A 138 3.53 6.49 -0.80
N ASN A 139 3.73 6.29 0.49
CA ASN A 139 5.02 5.94 1.09
C ASN A 139 5.06 4.50 1.62
N ASP A 140 3.98 3.74 1.43
CA ASP A 140 3.69 2.45 2.06
C ASP A 140 3.22 1.39 1.05
N HIS A 141 3.67 1.53 -0.21
CA HIS A 141 3.39 0.57 -1.28
C HIS A 141 1.89 0.33 -1.51
N TYR A 142 1.16 1.43 -1.73
CA TYR A 142 -0.28 1.48 -2.04
C TYR A 142 -1.22 1.13 -0.88
N ALA A 143 -0.73 1.03 0.36
CA ALA A 143 -1.59 0.80 1.51
C ALA A 143 -2.38 2.06 1.93
N SER A 144 -1.83 3.25 1.68
CA SER A 144 -2.51 4.52 1.85
C SER A 144 -2.07 5.55 0.82
N PHE A 145 -2.89 6.60 0.64
CA PHE A 145 -2.64 7.66 -0.32
C PHE A 145 -2.85 9.04 0.30
N ARG A 146 -2.07 10.01 -0.21
CA ARG A 146 -2.29 11.44 0.01
C ARG A 146 -2.43 12.11 -1.36
N ARG A 147 -3.48 12.89 -1.57
CA ARG A 147 -3.65 13.69 -2.79
C ARG A 147 -2.66 14.85 -2.78
N ILE A 148 -1.91 15.00 -3.85
CA ILE A 148 -0.94 16.08 -4.00
C ILE A 148 -1.69 17.35 -4.45
N ALA A 149 -1.60 18.41 -3.65
CA ALA A 149 -1.99 19.76 -4.03
C ALA A 149 -0.79 20.47 -4.66
N LYS A 150 -1.00 21.07 -5.84
CA LYS A 150 0.01 21.88 -6.53
C LYS A 150 -0.02 23.31 -6.03
#